data_AF-A0A6V7J4B9-F1
#
_entry.id   AF-A0A6V7J4B9-F1
#
_cell.length_a   1.000
_cell.length_b   1.000
_cell.length_c   1.000
_cell.angle_alpha   90.00
_cell.angle_beta   90.00
_cell.angle_gamma   90.00
#
_symmetry.space_group_name_H-M   'P 1'
#
loop_
_entity.id
_entity.type
_entity.pdbx_description
1 polymer ?
#
loop_
_entity_poly.entity_id
_entity_poly.type
_entity_poly.pdbx_seq_one_letter_code
_entity_poly.pdbx_strand_id
1 'polypeptide(L)'
;YAVPDYPLSVPAPITPPELNTLVNSLLKDTASLTSEITFDFLIASEFLRSPLANHIADRGLSTEDVIQVEYLEKHPPPEPQDCLIHDDWVSSVAVADNWILTGCYDNTVHIWTSKGKHKLTIPGHSASVKSVAWISLDETTGHFVSASQ
;
A
#
# COMPACT_ATOMS: atom_id res chain seq x y z
N TYR A 1 -2.83 -0.96 18.27
CA TYR A 1 -3.51 -1.98 19.08
C TYR A 1 -2.63 -2.31 20.26
N ALA A 2 -3.10 -2.18 21.49
CA ALA A 2 -2.29 -2.43 22.69
C ALA A 2 -2.65 -3.79 23.28
N VAL A 3 -1.66 -4.67 23.42
CA VAL A 3 -1.75 -5.93 24.16
C VAL A 3 -1.09 -5.76 25.53
N PRO A 4 -1.29 -6.70 26.49
CA PRO A 4 -0.67 -6.60 27.80
C PRO A 4 0.86 -6.54 27.74
N ASP A 5 1.45 -5.72 28.62
CA ASP A 5 2.90 -5.43 28.67
C ASP A 5 3.67 -6.44 29.57
N TYR A 6 3.31 -7.72 29.49
CA TYR A 6 4.00 -8.79 30.22
C TYR A 6 4.52 -9.86 29.25
N PRO A 7 5.64 -10.54 29.58
CA PRO A 7 6.20 -11.56 28.70
C PRO A 7 5.25 -12.76 28.58
N LEU A 8 5.06 -13.23 27.35
CA LEU A 8 4.22 -14.38 27.02
C LEU A 8 5.09 -15.59 26.67
N SER A 9 4.75 -16.76 27.23
CA SER A 9 5.40 -18.02 26.87
C SER A 9 4.78 -18.57 25.59
N VAL A 10 5.57 -18.65 24.52
CA VAL A 10 5.12 -19.17 23.21
C VAL A 10 5.98 -20.37 22.78
N PRO A 11 5.42 -21.35 22.05
CA PRO A 11 6.20 -22.43 21.48
C PRO A 11 7.24 -21.91 20.47
N ALA A 12 8.47 -22.42 20.52
CA ALA A 12 9.52 -22.06 19.57
C ALA A 12 9.15 -22.27 18.09
N PRO A 13 8.42 -23.34 17.66
CA PRO A 13 8.08 -23.52 16.25
C PRO A 13 6.88 -22.67 15.79
N ILE A 14 6.40 -21.73 16.61
CA ILE A 14 5.22 -20.92 16.26
C ILE A 14 5.42 -20.17 14.94
N THR A 15 4.38 -20.18 14.12
CA THR A 15 4.35 -19.56 12.80
C THR A 15 3.67 -18.19 12.84
N PRO A 16 3.90 -17.30 11.85
CA PRO A 16 3.20 -16.00 11.79
C PRO A 16 1.66 -16.08 11.86
N PRO A 17 0.98 -17.06 11.21
CA PRO A 17 -0.47 -17.20 11.36
C PRO A 17 -0.93 -17.58 12.78
N GLU A 18 -0.15 -18.37 13.50
CA GLU A 18 -0.43 -18.74 14.90
C GLU A 18 -0.20 -17.56 15.84
N LEU A 19 0.88 -16.79 15.63
CA LEU A 19 1.09 -15.52 16.33
C LEU A 19 -0.04 -14.52 16.06
N ASN A 20 -0.55 -14.46 14.83
CA ASN A 20 -1.72 -13.64 14.50
C ASN A 20 -2.94 -14.06 15.31
N THR A 21 -3.15 -15.37 15.47
CA THR A 21 -4.27 -15.90 16.26
C THR A 21 -4.12 -15.53 17.74
N LEU A 22 -2.90 -15.62 18.28
CA LEU A 22 -2.59 -15.23 19.66
C LEU A 22 -2.83 -13.73 19.91
N VAL A 23 -2.34 -12.87 19.02
CA VAL A 23 -2.56 -11.41 19.15
C VAL A 23 -4.04 -11.08 19.06
N ASN A 24 -4.78 -11.67 18.12
CA ASN A 24 -6.22 -11.45 18.03
C ASN A 24 -6.97 -11.96 19.27
N SER A 25 -6.57 -13.06 19.90
CA SER A 25 -7.20 -13.50 21.16
C SER A 25 -6.94 -12.52 22.31
N LEU A 26 -5.70 -12.04 22.45
CA LEU A 26 -5.35 -11.06 23.47
C LEU A 26 -6.07 -9.72 23.26
N LEU A 27 -6.23 -9.33 21.99
CA LEU A 27 -6.96 -8.12 21.65
C LEU A 27 -8.45 -8.28 21.93
N LYS A 28 -9.09 -9.42 21.65
CA LYS A 28 -10.51 -9.66 22.00
C LYS A 28 -10.77 -9.52 23.51
N ASP A 29 -9.81 -9.90 24.35
CA ASP A 29 -9.92 -9.79 25.81
C ASP A 29 -9.73 -8.36 26.34
N THR A 30 -8.94 -7.54 25.63
CA THR A 30 -8.54 -6.19 26.09
C THR A 30 -9.28 -5.05 25.41
N ALA A 31 -9.65 -5.23 24.15
CA ALA A 31 -10.36 -4.29 23.31
C ALA A 31 -11.48 -5.05 22.60
N SER A 32 -12.74 -4.66 22.80
CA SER A 32 -13.92 -5.29 22.19
C SER A 32 -13.93 -5.13 20.65
N LEU A 33 -12.99 -5.77 19.96
CA LEU A 33 -12.85 -5.78 18.51
C LEU A 33 -13.89 -6.73 17.92
N THR A 34 -14.60 -6.23 16.91
CA THR A 34 -15.65 -6.96 16.20
C THR A 34 -15.15 -7.76 15.00
N SER A 35 -13.92 -7.52 14.54
CA SER A 35 -13.32 -8.16 13.38
C SER A 35 -11.90 -8.63 13.65
N GLU A 36 -11.52 -9.78 13.08
CA GLU A 36 -10.13 -10.26 13.12
C GLU A 36 -9.25 -9.43 12.19
N ILE A 37 -8.13 -8.97 12.72
CA ILE A 37 -7.15 -8.15 11.99
C ILE A 37 -5.96 -9.06 11.67
N THR A 38 -5.43 -8.95 10.46
CA THR A 38 -4.20 -9.66 10.11
C THR A 38 -3.01 -8.77 10.45
N PHE A 39 -2.00 -9.33 11.11
CA PHE A 39 -0.77 -8.65 11.48
C PHE A 39 0.44 -9.25 10.76
N ASP A 40 1.41 -8.40 10.45
CA ASP A 40 2.79 -8.78 10.17
C ASP A 40 3.61 -8.64 11.46
N PHE A 41 4.61 -9.49 11.62
CA PHE A 41 5.46 -9.56 12.82
C PHE A 41 6.90 -9.22 12.48
N LEU A 42 7.57 -8.48 13.35
CA LEU A 42 8.97 -8.13 13.22
C LEU A 42 9.74 -8.54 14.47
N ILE A 43 10.92 -9.10 14.25
CA ILE A 43 11.86 -9.51 15.29
C ILE A 43 13.23 -8.99 14.88
N ALA A 44 13.87 -8.23 15.77
CA ALA A 44 15.07 -7.47 15.45
C ALA A 44 14.90 -6.58 14.20
N SER A 45 13.76 -5.90 14.11
CA SER A 45 13.36 -5.02 13.00
C SER A 45 13.26 -5.69 11.63
N GLU A 46 13.10 -7.02 11.59
CA GLU A 46 12.91 -7.77 10.35
C GLU A 46 11.65 -8.61 10.37
N PHE A 47 10.99 -8.70 9.20
CA PHE A 47 9.77 -9.48 9.05
C PHE A 47 9.98 -10.97 9.29
N LEU A 48 9.16 -11.54 10.18
CA LEU A 48 9.08 -12.96 10.40
C LEU A 48 8.37 -13.62 9.19
N ARG A 49 9.12 -14.40 8.41
CA ARG A 49 8.63 -15.14 7.23
C ARG A 49 8.69 -16.66 7.38
N SER A 50 9.31 -17.14 8.46
CA SER A 50 9.50 -18.55 8.80
C SER A 50 8.99 -18.83 10.22
N PRO A 51 8.99 -20.08 10.69
CA PRO A 51 8.80 -20.37 12.11
C PRO A 51 9.78 -19.57 12.98
N LEU A 52 9.32 -19.16 14.17
CA LEU A 52 10.06 -18.32 15.10
C LEU A 52 11.45 -18.91 15.43
N ALA A 53 11.54 -20.21 15.69
CA ALA A 53 12.80 -20.90 15.97
C ALA A 53 13.85 -20.72 14.86
N ASN A 54 13.44 -20.78 13.59
CA ASN A 54 14.36 -20.62 12.46
C ASN A 54 14.85 -19.17 12.38
N HIS A 55 13.95 -18.19 12.54
CA HIS A 55 14.32 -16.77 12.50
C HIS A 55 15.29 -16.40 13.63
N ILE A 56 15.07 -16.94 14.83
CA ILE A 56 15.96 -16.77 15.98
C ILE A 56 17.34 -17.35 15.68
N ALA A 57 17.39 -18.58 15.16
CA ALA A 57 18.64 -19.26 14.82
C ALA A 57 19.42 -18.51 13.72
N ASP A 58 18.73 -18.09 12.66
CA ASP A 58 19.31 -17.37 11.53
C ASP A 58 19.88 -16.00 11.95
N ARG A 59 19.26 -15.36 12.96
CA ARG A 59 19.69 -14.07 13.50
C ARG A 59 20.64 -14.19 14.70
N GLY A 60 20.96 -15.41 15.13
CA GLY A 60 21.83 -15.64 16.28
C GLY A 60 21.28 -15.06 17.59
N LEU A 61 19.96 -15.01 17.74
CA LEU A 61 19.31 -14.50 18.95
C LEU A 61 19.36 -15.55 20.07
N SER A 62 19.59 -15.09 21.30
CA SER A 62 19.54 -15.95 22.48
C SER A 62 18.11 -16.36 22.79
N THR A 63 17.88 -17.65 23.04
CA THR A 63 16.59 -18.16 23.53
C THR A 63 16.43 -18.03 25.04
N GLU A 64 17.46 -17.59 25.76
CA GLU A 64 17.40 -17.35 27.21
C GLU A 64 16.82 -15.97 27.54
N ASP A 65 16.85 -15.05 26.58
CA ASP A 65 16.34 -13.68 26.74
C ASP A 65 14.90 -13.54 26.23
N VAL A 66 14.19 -12.52 26.72
CA VAL A 66 12.87 -12.16 26.21
C VAL A 66 13.00 -11.52 24.83
N ILE A 67 12.43 -12.18 23.82
CA ILE A 67 12.44 -11.69 22.46
C ILE A 67 11.30 -10.68 22.27
N GLN A 68 11.67 -9.45 21.87
CA GLN A 68 10.70 -8.46 21.48
C GLN A 68 10.14 -8.78 20.09
N VAL A 69 8.82 -8.94 20.04
CA VAL A 69 8.08 -9.14 18.79
C VAL A 69 7.22 -7.90 18.56
N GLU A 70 7.59 -7.13 17.55
CA GLU A 70 6.78 -6.01 17.07
C GLU A 70 5.72 -6.55 16.11
N TYR A 71 4.55 -5.92 16.07
CA TYR A 71 3.51 -6.28 15.10
C TYR A 71 2.86 -5.03 14.51
N LEU A 72 2.47 -5.13 13.24
CA LEU A 72 1.81 -4.06 12.49
C LEU A 72 0.66 -4.63 11.67
N GLU A 73 -0.37 -3.82 11.43
CA GLU A 73 -1.51 -4.23 10.61
C GLU A 73 -1.04 -4.56 9.19
N LYS A 74 -1.36 -5.77 8.74
CA LYS A 74 -0.97 -6.27 7.43
C LYS A 74 -1.86 -5.63 6.38
N HIS A 75 -1.26 -4.82 5.52
CA HIS A 75 -1.93 -4.35 4.32
C HIS A 75 -1.79 -5.41 3.21
N PRO A 76 -2.89 -5.89 2.62
CA PRO A 76 -2.80 -6.80 1.49
C PRO A 76 -2.10 -6.11 0.31
N PRO A 77 -1.43 -6.87 -0.56
CA PRO A 77 -0.89 -6.31 -1.79
C PRO A 77 -2.01 -5.64 -2.59
N PRO A 78 -1.76 -4.48 -3.23
CA PRO A 78 -2.78 -3.82 -4.03
C PRO A 78 -3.19 -4.72 -5.20
N GLU A 79 -4.49 -4.94 -5.35
CA GLU A 79 -5.05 -5.70 -6.47
C GLU A 79 -5.36 -4.78 -7.65
N PRO A 80 -5.10 -5.19 -8.91
CA PRO A 80 -5.51 -4.41 -10.08
C PRO A 80 -7.02 -4.20 -10.10
N GLN A 81 -7.47 -2.94 -10.12
CA GLN A 81 -8.90 -2.63 -10.09
C GLN A 81 -9.47 -2.28 -11.48
N ASP A 82 -8.77 -1.47 -12.27
CA ASP A 82 -9.24 -0.99 -13.57
C ASP A 82 -8.07 -0.70 -14.52
N CYS A 83 -8.36 -0.55 -15.82
CA CYS A 83 -7.38 -0.22 -16.85
C CYS A 83 -7.91 0.87 -17.79
N LEU A 84 -7.10 1.93 -18.00
CA LEU A 84 -7.46 3.06 -18.86
C LEU A 84 -6.77 2.93 -20.22
N ILE A 85 -7.55 2.61 -21.24
CA ILE A 85 -7.03 2.32 -22.58
C ILE A 85 -6.64 3.62 -23.30
N HIS A 86 -5.42 3.65 -23.84
CA HIS A 86 -4.90 4.72 -24.68
C HIS A 86 -4.41 4.12 -26.01
N ASP A 87 -4.38 4.94 -27.06
CA ASP A 87 -3.99 4.50 -28.41
C ASP A 87 -2.46 4.41 -28.60
N ASP A 88 -1.69 5.00 -27.69
CA ASP A 88 -0.23 4.93 -27.66
C ASP A 88 0.29 4.91 -26.20
N TRP A 89 1.60 4.93 -26.01
CA TRP A 89 2.24 4.91 -24.70
C TRP A 89 1.83 6.10 -23.83
N VAL A 90 1.47 5.80 -22.58
CA VAL A 90 1.24 6.82 -21.55
C VAL A 90 2.59 7.26 -21.00
N SER A 91 2.90 8.54 -21.14
CA SER A 91 4.18 9.12 -20.73
C SER A 91 4.19 9.60 -19.28
N SER A 92 3.05 10.05 -18.78
CA SER A 92 2.92 10.71 -17.49
C SER A 92 1.48 10.63 -17.00
N VAL A 93 1.31 10.53 -15.68
CA VAL A 93 0.02 10.50 -15.01
C VAL A 93 0.05 11.42 -13.79
N ALA A 94 -1.01 12.17 -13.57
CA ALA A 94 -1.21 13.00 -12.38
C ALA A 94 -2.64 12.86 -11.87
N VAL A 95 -2.82 12.79 -10.55
CA VAL A 95 -4.13 12.60 -9.91
C VAL A 95 -4.43 13.81 -9.02
N ALA A 96 -5.65 14.30 -9.10
CA ALA A 96 -6.21 15.32 -8.20
C ALA A 96 -7.66 14.97 -7.87
N ASP A 97 -7.96 14.75 -6.59
CA ASP A 97 -9.25 14.25 -6.10
C ASP A 97 -9.79 13.03 -6.88
N ASN A 98 -10.87 13.24 -7.64
CA ASN A 98 -11.54 12.22 -8.45
C ASN A 98 -11.17 12.28 -9.93
N TRP A 99 -10.07 12.94 -10.27
CA TRP A 99 -9.64 13.15 -11.65
C TRP A 99 -8.23 12.62 -11.88
N ILE A 100 -8.07 11.97 -13.02
CA ILE A 100 -6.81 11.43 -13.50
C ILE A 100 -6.48 12.16 -14.80
N LEU A 101 -5.30 12.75 -14.87
CA LEU A 101 -4.74 13.40 -16.04
C LEU A 101 -3.63 12.51 -16.59
N THR A 102 -3.67 12.20 -17.88
CA THR A 102 -2.64 11.40 -18.54
C THR A 102 -2.09 12.12 -19.75
N GLY A 103 -0.78 12.07 -19.94
CA GLY A 103 -0.11 12.48 -21.17
C GLY A 103 0.16 11.27 -22.05
N CYS A 104 -0.10 11.37 -23.35
CA CYS A 104 0.07 10.28 -24.31
C CYS A 104 1.09 10.65 -25.40
N TYR A 105 1.74 9.63 -25.95
CA TYR A 105 2.67 9.77 -27.07
C TYR A 105 1.98 10.10 -28.40
N ASP A 106 0.65 9.95 -28.48
CA ASP A 106 -0.20 10.40 -29.59
C ASP A 106 -0.35 11.94 -29.68
N ASN A 107 0.40 12.69 -28.87
CA ASN A 107 0.41 14.14 -28.74
C ASN A 107 -0.81 14.74 -28.03
N THR A 108 -1.61 13.91 -27.35
CA THR A 108 -2.79 14.35 -26.61
C THR A 108 -2.66 14.18 -25.10
N VAL A 109 -3.48 14.94 -24.38
CA VAL A 109 -3.66 14.83 -22.93
C VAL A 109 -5.09 14.36 -22.67
N HIS A 110 -5.27 13.32 -21.86
CA HIS A 110 -6.59 12.81 -21.51
C HIS A 110 -6.94 13.12 -20.05
N ILE A 111 -8.22 13.36 -19.81
CA ILE A 111 -8.78 13.49 -18.46
C ILE A 111 -9.77 12.34 -18.26
N TRP A 112 -9.64 11.66 -17.14
CA TRP A 112 -10.47 10.55 -16.70
C TRP A 112 -11.05 10.83 -15.33
N THR A 113 -12.16 10.19 -14.99
CA THR A 113 -12.58 10.10 -13.60
C THR A 113 -11.79 9.01 -12.87
N SER A 114 -11.76 9.06 -11.54
CA SER A 114 -11.21 7.99 -10.67
C SER A 114 -11.87 6.63 -10.86
N LYS A 115 -13.05 6.60 -11.51
CA LYS A 115 -13.79 5.39 -11.91
C LYS A 115 -13.50 4.94 -13.35
N GLY A 116 -12.42 5.45 -13.95
CA GLY A 116 -11.97 5.10 -15.29
C GLY A 116 -12.81 5.61 -16.46
N LYS A 117 -13.78 6.51 -16.23
CA LYS A 117 -14.54 7.11 -17.33
C LYS A 117 -13.71 8.17 -18.04
N HIS A 118 -13.45 7.97 -19.32
CA HIS A 118 -12.86 9.00 -20.19
C HIS A 118 -13.78 10.21 -20.29
N LYS A 119 -13.23 11.41 -20.10
CA LYS A 119 -13.98 12.66 -20.04
C LYS A 119 -13.62 13.61 -21.16
N LEU A 120 -12.32 13.79 -21.40
CA LEU A 120 -11.81 14.72 -22.40
C LEU A 120 -10.53 14.18 -23.01
N THR A 121 -10.37 14.41 -24.31
CA THR A 121 -9.09 14.35 -25.01
C THR A 121 -8.76 15.76 -25.45
N ILE A 122 -7.59 16.24 -25.08
CA ILE A 122 -7.14 17.61 -25.31
C ILE A 122 -6.00 17.54 -26.34
N PRO A 123 -6.31 17.77 -27.62
CA PRO A 123 -5.29 17.95 -28.64
C PRO A 123 -4.68 19.34 -28.48
N GLY A 124 -3.35 19.44 -28.57
CA GLY A 124 -2.69 20.75 -28.47
C GLY A 124 -1.19 20.70 -28.62
N HIS A 125 -0.56 19.58 -28.23
CA HIS A 125 0.86 19.38 -28.51
C HIS A 125 1.08 18.92 -29.94
N SER A 126 2.18 19.36 -30.54
CA SER A 126 2.61 18.94 -31.88
C SER A 126 3.58 17.76 -31.86
N ALA A 127 3.99 17.34 -30.65
CA ALA A 127 4.90 16.24 -30.38
C ALA A 127 4.47 15.52 -29.09
N SER A 128 5.10 14.37 -28.83
CA SER A 128 4.71 13.47 -27.74
C SER A 128 4.69 14.23 -26.40
N VAL A 129 3.60 14.11 -25.65
CA VAL A 129 3.53 14.67 -24.30
C VAL A 129 4.52 13.90 -23.43
N LYS A 130 5.34 14.59 -22.63
CA LYS A 130 6.34 13.97 -21.75
C LYS A 130 6.00 14.11 -20.27
N SER A 131 5.25 15.15 -19.89
CA SER A 131 4.90 15.41 -18.51
C SER A 131 3.58 16.14 -18.40
N VAL A 132 2.77 15.78 -17.41
CA VAL A 132 1.55 16.48 -17.03
C VAL A 132 1.54 16.68 -15.51
N ALA A 133 0.98 17.80 -15.05
CA ALA A 133 0.82 18.07 -13.62
C ALA A 133 -0.42 18.93 -13.37
N TRP A 134 -1.16 18.60 -12.31
CA TRP A 134 -2.21 19.46 -11.78
C TRP A 134 -1.57 20.65 -11.04
N ILE A 135 -2.11 21.85 -11.23
CA ILE A 135 -1.75 23.05 -10.48
C ILE A 135 -2.76 23.26 -9.34
N SER A 136 -4.05 23.26 -9.67
CA SER A 136 -5.13 23.38 -8.71
C SER A 136 -6.40 22.77 -9.27
N LEU A 137 -7.27 22.32 -8.38
CA LEU A 137 -8.58 21.82 -8.70
C LEU A 137 -9.57 22.44 -7.73
N ASP A 138 -10.47 23.26 -8.27
CA ASP A 138 -11.60 23.83 -7.56
C ASP A 138 -12.87 23.03 -7.89
N GLU A 139 -14.00 23.32 -7.22
CA GLU A 139 -15.27 22.64 -7.48
C GLU A 139 -15.74 22.75 -8.95
N THR A 140 -15.28 23.79 -9.66
CA THR A 140 -15.73 24.10 -11.03
C THR A 140 -14.62 24.13 -12.07
N THR A 141 -13.36 24.31 -11.66
CA THR A 141 -12.24 24.57 -12.57
C THR A 141 -11.00 23.79 -12.17
N GLY A 142 -10.38 23.13 -13.14
CA GLY A 142 -9.09 22.46 -12.97
C GLY A 142 -8.01 23.15 -13.81
N HIS A 143 -6.92 23.56 -13.16
CA HIS A 143 -5.74 24.07 -13.82
C HIS A 143 -4.66 22.99 -13.85
N PHE A 144 -4.10 22.74 -15.03
CA PHE A 144 -3.01 21.81 -15.22
C PHE A 144 -2.01 22.35 -16.24
N VAL A 145 -0.80 21.82 -16.20
CA VAL A 145 0.24 22.07 -17.18
C VAL A 145 0.64 20.77 -17.85
N SER A 146 1.03 20.87 -19.11
CA SER A 146 1.56 19.76 -19.87
C SER A 146 2.74 20.23 -20.71
N ALA A 147 3.76 19.39 -20.83
CA ALA A 147 4.96 19.66 -21.59
C ALA A 147 5.17 18.56 -22.64
N SER A 148 5.53 18.96 -23.86
CA SER A 148 5.91 18.08 -24.97
C SER A 148 7.37 18.29 -25.36
N GLN A 149 7.87 17.38 -26.21
CA GLN A 149 9.24 17.39 -26.71
C GLN A 149 9.50 18.47 -27.76
#